data_AF-A0A920NWL3-F1
#
_entry.id   AF-A0A920NWL3-F1
#
_cell.length_a   1.000
_cell.length_b   1.000
_cell.length_c   1.000
_cell.angle_alpha   90.00
_cell.angle_beta   90.00
_cell.angle_gamma   90.00
#
_symmetry.space_group_name_H-M   'P 1'
#
loop_
_entity.id
_entity.type
_entity.pdbx_description
1 polymer ?
#
loop_
_entity_poly.entity_id
_entity_poly.type
_entity_poly.pdbx_seq_one_letter_code
_entity_poly.pdbx_strand_id
1 'polypeptide(L)' 'MSNYKTVFFTLGVLQVILGLAMIIPVIIQFLYNEFKIFRLLNSGIITIIFGILFLLSNLDHDKKLNFLKLFY' A
#
# COMPACT_ATOMS: atom_id res chain seq x y z
N MET A 1 -13.64 10.45 16.87
CA MET A 1 -12.20 10.80 16.82
C MET A 1 -11.52 9.92 15.80
N SER A 2 -11.31 10.43 14.58
CA SER A 2 -11.05 9.65 13.36
C SER A 2 -9.75 9.99 12.62
N ASN A 3 -8.94 10.95 13.10
CA ASN A 3 -7.76 11.43 12.38
C ASN A 3 -6.71 10.35 12.12
N TYR A 4 -6.42 9.49 13.09
CA TYR A 4 -5.42 8.42 12.90
C TYR A 4 -5.80 7.46 11.77
N LYS A 5 -7.09 7.16 11.62
CA LYS A 5 -7.59 6.29 10.56
C LYS A 5 -7.38 6.90 9.17
N THR A 6 -7.69 8.19 9.01
CA THR A 6 -7.41 8.93 7.78
C THR A 6 -5.92 9.05 7.50
N VAL A 7 -5.10 9.25 8.53
CA VAL A 7 -3.62 9.31 8.41
C VAL A 7 -3.07 7.96 7.94
N PHE A 8 -3.45 6.84 8.54
CA PHE A 8 -2.98 5.52 8.12
C PHE A 8 -3.45 5.14 6.71
N PHE A 9 -4.67 5.51 6.33
CA PHE A 9 -5.14 5.34 4.97
C PHE A 9 -4.29 6.14 3.96
N THR A 10 -4.02 7.40 4.28
CA THR A 10 -3.20 8.28 3.42
C THR A 10 -1.76 7.76 3.31
N LEU A 11 -1.18 7.29 4.43
CA LEU A 11 0.14 6.64 4.44
C LEU A 11 0.17 5.38 3.57
N GLY A 12 -0.89 4.56 3.61
CA GLY A 12 -1.02 3.39 2.76
C GLY A 12 -1.04 3.73 1.26
N VAL A 13 -1.85 4.73 0.85
CA VAL A 13 -1.87 5.22 -0.53
C VAL A 13 -0.50 5.71 -0.97
N LEU A 14 0.14 6.55 -0.15
CA LEU A 14 1.48 7.09 -0.43
C LEU A 14 2.53 5.99 -0.57
N GLN A 15 2.49 4.94 0.28
CA GLN A 15 3.41 3.80 0.18
C GLN A 15 3.21 3.01 -1.10
N VAL A 16 1.97 2.77 -1.53
CA VAL A 16 1.72 2.08 -2.82
C VAL A 16 2.25 2.89 -3.99
N ILE A 17 2.02 4.21 -4.00
CA ILE A 17 2.55 5.11 -5.05
C ILE A 17 4.09 5.10 -5.04
N LEU A 18 4.71 5.20 -3.87
CA LEU A 18 6.16 5.14 -3.72
C LEU A 18 6.74 3.80 -4.21
N GLY A 19 6.10 2.69 -3.84
CA GLY A 19 6.50 1.35 -4.28
C GLY A 19 6.42 1.16 -5.80
N LEU A 20 5.41 1.75 -6.45
CA LEU A 20 5.31 1.79 -7.91
C LEU A 20 6.36 2.73 -8.53
N ALA A 21 6.62 3.89 -7.91
CA ALA A 21 7.65 4.82 -8.38
C ALA A 21 9.06 4.21 -8.34
N MET A 22 9.31 3.24 -7.46
CA MET A 22 10.57 2.48 -7.40
C MET A 22 10.84 1.63 -8.66
N ILE A 23 9.88 1.44 -9.56
CA ILE A 23 10.12 0.80 -10.87
C ILE A 23 11.11 1.61 -11.71
N ILE A 24 11.06 2.95 -11.65
CA ILE A 24 11.95 3.84 -12.41
C ILE A 24 13.43 3.59 -12.06
N PRO A 25 13.88 3.68 -10.79
CA PRO A 25 15.27 3.39 -10.44
C PRO A 25 15.67 1.93 -10.63
N VAL A 26 14.73 0.97 -10.62
CA VAL A 26 15.02 -0.43 -10.96
C VAL A 26 15.37 -0.57 -12.45
N ILE A 27 14.59 0.06 -13.34
CA ILE A 27 14.89 0.09 -14.78
C ILE A 27 16.25 0.75 -15.04
N ILE A 28 16.52 1.88 -14.38
CA ILE A 28 17.80 2.58 -14.49
C ILE A 28 18.96 1.67 -14.06
N GLN A 29 18.89 1.03 -12.89
CA GLN A 29 19.94 0.12 -12.42
C GLN A 29 20.14 -1.10 -13.32
N PHE A 30 19.06 -1.58 -13.94
CA PHE A 30 19.12 -2.65 -14.93
C PHE A 30 19.91 -2.22 -16.18
N LEU A 31 19.66 -1.00 -16.70
CA LEU A 31 20.40 -0.45 -17.84
C LEU A 31 21.89 -0.21 -17.55
N TYR A 32 22.23 0.18 -16.32
CA TYR A 32 23.62 0.38 -15.89
C TYR A 32 24.32 -0.91 -15.42
N ASN A 33 23.66 -2.07 -15.52
CA ASN A 33 24.20 -3.38 -15.16
C ASN A 33 24.78 -3.44 -13.72
N GLU A 34 24.22 -2.66 -12.80
CA GLU A 34 24.64 -2.62 -11.40
C GLU A 34 24.00 -3.80 -10.64
N PHE A 35 24.81 -4.67 -10.00
CA PHE A 35 24.31 -5.80 -9.19
C PHE A 35 23.45 -5.40 -7.96
N LYS A 36 23.33 -4.10 -7.67
CA LYS A 36 22.52 -3.57 -6.55
C LYS A 36 21.01 -3.68 -6.76
N ILE A 37 20.56 -4.15 -7.94
CA ILE A 37 19.15 -4.36 -8.29
C ILE A 37 18.41 -5.16 -7.21
N PHE A 38 19.02 -6.23 -6.67
CA PHE A 38 18.40 -7.08 -5.64
C PHE A 38 17.98 -6.32 -4.38
N ARG A 39 18.73 -5.29 -3.97
CA ARG A 39 18.42 -4.50 -2.77
C ARG A 39 17.23 -3.56 -2.99
N LEU A 40 17.16 -2.92 -4.16
CA LEU A 40 16.04 -2.02 -4.47
C LEU A 40 14.74 -2.81 -4.70
N LEU A 41 14.82 -3.94 -5.39
CA LEU A 41 13.66 -4.79 -5.69
C LEU A 41 13.02 -5.34 -4.41
N ASN A 42 13.84 -5.81 -3.46
CA ASN A 42 13.37 -6.27 -2.16
C ASN A 42 12.69 -5.14 -1.37
N SER A 43 13.26 -3.92 -1.37
CA SER A 43 12.67 -2.79 -0.65
C SER A 43 11.33 -2.31 -1.25
N GLY A 44 11.18 -2.37 -2.58
CA GLY A 44 9.95 -1.98 -3.27
C GLY A 44 8.80 -2.95 -2.99
N ILE A 45 9.07 -4.26 -3.03
CA ILE A 45 8.07 -5.29 -2.69
C ILE A 45 7.57 -5.10 -1.25
N ILE A 46 8.47 -4.92 -0.30
CA ILE A 46 8.12 -4.71 1.11
C ILE A 46 7.27 -3.44 1.25
N THR A 47 7.64 -2.35 0.57
CA THR A 47 6.92 -1.08 0.60
C THR A 47 5.48 -1.20 0.08
N ILE A 48 5.26 -1.95 -1.01
CA ILE A 48 3.91 -2.20 -1.56
C ILE A 48 3.09 -3.07 -0.61
N ILE A 49 3.68 -4.12 -0.04
CA ILE A 49 3.00 -5.00 0.93
C ILE A 49 2.52 -4.20 2.15
N PHE A 50 3.38 -3.35 2.72
CA PHE A 50 3.00 -2.48 3.83
C PHE A 50 1.93 -1.45 3.43
N GLY A 51 2.03 -0.88 2.24
CA GLY A 51 1.01 0.05 1.73
C GLY A 51 -0.38 -0.60 1.62
N ILE A 52 -0.44 -1.82 1.07
CA ILE A 52 -1.68 -2.61 0.97
C ILE A 52 -2.22 -2.96 2.37
N LEU A 53 -1.36 -3.34 3.32
CA LEU A 53 -1.76 -3.62 4.70
C LEU A 53 -2.36 -2.39 5.38
N PHE A 54 -1.77 -1.21 5.21
CA PHE A 54 -2.33 0.04 5.75
C PHE A 54 -3.68 0.38 5.14
N LEU A 55 -3.86 0.14 3.84
CA LEU A 55 -5.16 0.32 3.17
C LEU A 55 -6.21 -0.65 3.70
N LEU A 56 -5.88 -1.95 3.77
CA LEU A 56 -6.79 -3.00 4.26
C LEU A 56 -7.18 -2.81 5.73
N SER A 57 -6.23 -2.40 6.57
CA SER A 57 -6.49 -2.15 7.99
C SER A 57 -7.41 -0.95 8.23
N ASN A 58 -7.56 -0.05 7.24
CA ASN A 58 -8.37 1.17 7.35
C ASN A 58 -9.60 1.19 6.43
N LEU A 59 -9.77 0.17 5.58
CA LEU A 59 -11.00 -0.08 4.83
C LEU A 59 -12.11 -0.36 5.84
N ASP A 60 -13.08 0.56 5.93
CA ASP A 60 -14.26 0.37 6.77
C ASP A 60 -14.93 -0.94 6.41
N HIS A 61 -15.01 -1.82 7.39
CA HIS A 61 -15.87 -2.98 7.30
C HIS A 61 -17.29 -2.51 7.61
N ASP A 62 -17.93 -1.82 6.65
CA ASP A 62 -19.36 -1.53 6.65
C ASP A 62 -20.19 -2.80 6.38
N LYS A 63 -19.79 -3.91 7.01
CA LYS A 63 -20.59 -5.12 7.16
C LYS A 63 -21.25 -5.13 8.54
N LYS A 64 -21.82 -4.02 8.98
CA LYS A 64 -22.94 -4.12 9.91
C LYS A 64 -24.11 -4.64 9.09
N LEU A 65 -24.27 -5.96 9.06
CA LEU A 65 -25.54 -6.59 8.70
C LEU A 65 -26.58 -6.01 9.66
N ASN A 66 -27.22 -4.92 9.24
CA ASN A 66 -28.34 -4.36 9.97
C ASN A 66 -29.46 -5.36 9.76
N PHE A 67 -29.69 -6.27 10.70
CA PHE A 67 -30.74 -7.28 10.62
C PHE A 67 -32.10 -6.65 10.26
N LEU A 68 -32.33 -5.40 10.65
CA LEU A 68 -33.49 -4.59 10.27
C LEU A 68 -33.65 -4.34 8.76
N LYS A 69 -32.57 -4.34 7.97
CA LYS A 69 -32.57 -4.12 6.51
C LYS A 69 -32.86 -5.40 5.71
N LEU A 70 -32.93 -6.56 6.38
CA LEU A 70 -33.28 -7.85 5.78
C LEU A 70 -34.77 -8.20 5.92
N PHE A 71 -35.50 -7.49 6.80
CA PHE A 71 -36.91 -7.77 7.12
C PHE A 71 -37.90 -6.75 6.53
N TYR A 72 -37.43 -5.75 5.76
CA TYR A 72 -38.24 -4.81 4.97
C TYR A 72 -37.77 -4.83 3.52
#